data_AF-A0A1B0D7B8-F1
#
_entry.id   AF-A0A1B0D7B8-F1
#
_cell.length_a   1.000
_cell.length_b   1.000
_cell.length_c   1.000
_cell.angle_alpha   90.00
_cell.angle_beta   90.00
_cell.angle_gamma   90.00
#
_symmetry.space_group_name_H-M   'P 1'
#
loop_
_entity.id
_entity.type
_entity.pdbx_description
1 polymer ?
#
loop_
_entity_poly.entity_id
_entity_poly.type
_entity_poly.pdbx_seq_one_letter_code
_entity_poly.pdbx_strand_id
1 'polypeptide(L)'
;MSRKCSETCFSQREMSKRNIVFNKPEDPSFLKRIKESIGYREGPTVDTKRQRLEHPEESDSDPEVNCEREEEKPQVIVLKPGDLTADEAEKEKQKLLKEEAEKPADLSQKIIFKPRTKGSSSSGNSGKDKESKGSKIKAQTSKLSFNEEEEEDE
;
A
#
# COMPACT_ATOMS: atom_id res chain seq x y z
N MET A 1 79.43 27.47 -36.80
CA MET A 1 78.17 27.73 -36.06
C MET A 1 77.12 28.13 -37.10
N SER A 2 75.90 27.62 -37.23
CA SER A 2 75.04 26.81 -36.37
C SER A 2 74.07 26.04 -37.28
N ARG A 3 73.90 24.74 -37.05
CA ARG A 3 72.81 23.95 -37.64
C ARG A 3 71.55 24.25 -36.81
N LYS A 4 70.54 24.89 -37.43
CA LYS A 4 69.22 25.04 -36.81
C LYS A 4 68.51 23.69 -36.91
N CYS A 5 68.47 22.95 -35.80
CA CYS A 5 67.63 21.78 -35.63
C CYS A 5 66.18 22.27 -35.51
N SER A 6 65.35 22.05 -36.53
CA SER A 6 63.90 22.23 -36.42
C SER A 6 63.27 20.88 -36.10
N GLU A 7 63.23 20.59 -34.81
CA GLU A 7 62.48 19.50 -34.19
C GLU A 7 61.00 19.88 -34.14
N THR A 8 60.18 19.40 -35.08
CA THR A 8 58.71 19.38 -34.91
C THR A 8 58.08 18.25 -35.74
N CYS A 9 58.43 17.00 -35.43
CA CYS A 9 57.51 15.88 -35.65
C CYS A 9 56.65 15.71 -34.40
N PHE A 10 55.63 16.57 -34.22
CA PHE A 10 54.56 16.30 -33.26
C PHE A 10 53.43 15.57 -33.99
N SER A 11 53.50 14.24 -33.90
CA SER A 11 52.44 13.31 -34.28
C SER A 11 51.10 13.75 -33.66
N GLN A 12 50.20 14.32 -34.47
CA GLN A 12 48.78 14.31 -34.12
C GLN A 12 48.27 12.89 -34.32
N ARG A 13 48.48 12.06 -33.31
CA ARG A 13 47.67 10.87 -33.09
C ARG A 13 46.36 11.33 -32.45
N GLU A 14 45.40 11.79 -33.26
CA GLU A 14 44.06 12.10 -32.77
C GLU A 14 43.28 10.80 -32.57
N MET A 15 43.34 10.25 -31.35
CA MET A 15 42.47 9.18 -30.90
C MET A 15 41.86 9.59 -29.56
N SER A 16 40.71 10.24 -29.57
CA SER A 16 39.79 10.27 -28.41
C SER A 16 38.43 10.86 -28.76
N LYS A 17 37.54 10.04 -29.33
CA LYS A 17 36.09 10.26 -29.24
C LYS A 17 35.47 9.06 -28.51
N ARG A 18 35.74 8.97 -27.20
CA ARG A 18 35.17 7.92 -26.33
C ARG A 18 33.80 8.29 -25.76
N ASN A 19 33.32 9.52 -26.03
CA ASN A 19 32.03 10.03 -25.58
C ASN A 19 31.18 10.37 -26.82
N ILE A 20 30.52 9.36 -27.38
CA ILE A 20 29.54 9.55 -28.46
C ILE A 20 28.20 9.85 -27.80
N VAL A 21 27.75 11.10 -27.90
CA VAL A 21 26.39 11.49 -27.48
C VAL A 21 25.44 11.16 -28.62
N PHE A 22 24.40 10.39 -28.33
CA PHE A 22 23.34 10.10 -29.28
C PHE A 22 22.49 11.36 -29.49
N ASN A 23 22.67 12.02 -30.65
CA ASN A 23 21.79 13.10 -31.09
C ASN A 23 20.74 12.51 -32.02
N LYS A 24 19.46 12.65 -31.67
CA LYS A 24 18.34 12.21 -32.51
C LYS A 24 17.95 13.35 -33.45
N PRO A 25 18.39 13.35 -34.73
CA PRO A 25 17.98 14.40 -35.68
C PRO A 25 16.48 14.35 -35.91
N GLU A 26 15.91 15.49 -36.26
CA GLU A 26 14.49 15.58 -36.58
C GLU A 26 14.15 14.76 -37.83
N ASP A 27 12.97 14.14 -37.84
CA ASP A 27 12.54 13.35 -38.98
C ASP A 27 12.42 14.22 -40.24
N PRO A 28 12.89 13.73 -41.41
CA PRO A 28 12.69 14.40 -42.67
C PRO A 28 11.19 14.48 -43.03
N SER A 29 10.82 15.49 -43.82
CA SER A 29 9.42 15.79 -44.20
C SER A 29 8.67 14.61 -44.82
N PHE A 30 9.37 13.74 -45.53
CA PHE A 30 8.81 12.51 -46.10
C PHE A 30 8.31 11.53 -45.02
N LEU A 31 9.10 11.26 -43.99
CA LEU A 31 8.73 10.34 -42.92
C LEU A 31 7.63 10.92 -42.03
N LYS A 32 7.63 12.25 -41.82
CA LYS A 32 6.54 12.95 -41.10
C LYS A 32 5.19 12.73 -41.77
N ARG A 33 5.11 12.97 -43.09
CA ARG A 33 3.88 12.79 -43.87
C ARG A 33 3.38 11.35 -43.84
N ILE A 34 4.29 10.38 -43.89
CA ILE A 34 3.93 8.97 -43.81
C ILE A 34 3.41 8.61 -42.41
N LYS A 35 4.13 9.01 -41.35
CA LYS A 35 3.71 8.80 -39.95
C LYS A 35 2.33 9.42 -39.67
N GLU A 36 2.06 10.61 -40.21
CA GLU A 36 0.75 11.26 -40.14
C GLU A 36 -0.33 10.48 -40.89
N SER A 37 -0.06 10.03 -42.12
CA SER A 37 -1.04 9.29 -42.92
C SER A 37 -1.43 7.93 -42.33
N ILE A 38 -0.50 7.28 -41.63
CA ILE A 38 -0.74 5.97 -40.99
C ILE A 38 -1.17 6.12 -39.53
N GLY A 39 -1.28 7.35 -39.01
CA GLY A 39 -1.65 7.63 -37.62
C GLY A 39 -0.63 7.10 -36.60
N TYR A 40 0.65 7.03 -36.96
CA TYR A 40 1.69 6.49 -36.10
C TYR A 40 1.82 7.30 -34.81
N ARG A 41 1.63 6.63 -33.67
CA ARG A 41 1.91 7.17 -32.34
C ARG A 41 3.15 6.49 -31.81
N GLU A 42 4.14 7.29 -31.40
CA GLU A 42 5.34 6.76 -30.78
C GLU A 42 4.95 5.96 -29.54
N GLY A 43 5.37 4.69 -29.51
CA GLY A 43 5.04 3.79 -28.44
C GLY A 43 5.72 4.17 -27.11
N PRO A 44 5.35 3.49 -26.02
CA PRO A 44 5.98 3.68 -24.71
C PRO A 44 7.50 3.59 -24.83
N THR A 45 8.18 4.68 -24.52
CA THR A 45 9.63 4.80 -24.63
C THR A 45 10.30 4.14 -23.41
N VAL A 46 11.60 3.86 -23.48
CA VAL A 46 12.35 3.25 -22.36
C VAL A 46 12.20 4.08 -21.07
N ASP A 47 12.07 5.40 -21.17
CA ASP A 47 11.84 6.28 -20.03
C ASP A 47 10.46 6.08 -19.38
N THR A 48 9.43 5.71 -20.14
CA THR A 48 8.11 5.38 -19.58
C THR A 48 8.15 4.08 -18.77
N LYS A 49 9.13 3.20 -19.02
CA LYS A 49 9.39 2.00 -18.19
C LYS A 49 10.23 2.30 -16.95
N ARG A 50 11.09 3.32 -17.02
CA ARG A 50 11.96 3.76 -15.91
C ARG A 50 11.23 4.69 -14.95
N GLN A 51 10.12 5.29 -15.38
CA GLN A 51 9.25 6.03 -14.50
C GLN A 51 8.84 5.12 -13.36
N ARG A 52 9.11 5.56 -12.12
CA ARG A 52 8.55 4.95 -10.93
C ARG A 52 7.05 5.17 -11.03
N LEU A 53 6.35 4.17 -11.55
CA LEU A 53 4.92 4.06 -11.33
C LEU A 53 4.80 4.07 -9.81
N GLU A 54 4.18 5.11 -9.25
CA GLU A 54 3.52 4.95 -7.97
C GLU A 54 2.64 3.74 -8.20
N HIS A 55 3.08 2.58 -7.69
CA HIS A 55 2.22 1.42 -7.56
C HIS A 55 0.92 2.01 -7.02
N PRO A 56 -0.23 1.84 -7.68
CA PRO A 56 -1.47 2.00 -6.96
C PRO A 56 -1.43 0.89 -5.90
N GLU A 57 -0.85 1.20 -4.75
CA GLU A 57 -0.91 0.46 -3.48
C GLU A 57 -2.36 0.37 -2.97
N GLU A 58 -3.35 0.64 -3.84
CA GLU A 58 -4.75 0.79 -3.51
C GLU A 58 -5.69 0.29 -4.63
N SER A 59 -5.22 -0.37 -5.69
CA SER A 59 -6.18 -0.99 -6.65
C SER A 59 -6.58 -2.43 -6.28
N ASP A 60 -5.78 -3.11 -5.45
CA ASP A 60 -6.14 -4.39 -4.82
C ASP A 60 -6.71 -4.18 -3.40
N SER A 61 -6.81 -2.91 -2.97
CA SER A 61 -7.34 -2.53 -1.65
C SER A 61 -8.53 -1.58 -1.77
N ASP A 62 -9.09 -1.42 -2.96
CA ASP A 62 -10.41 -0.84 -3.11
C ASP A 62 -11.43 -1.88 -2.60
N PRO A 63 -12.16 -1.60 -1.51
CA PRO A 63 -13.17 -2.52 -1.01
C PRO A 63 -14.26 -2.82 -2.05
N GLU A 64 -14.46 -2.00 -3.09
CA GLU A 64 -15.41 -2.26 -4.17
C GLU A 64 -14.88 -3.27 -5.21
N VAL A 65 -13.55 -3.37 -5.38
CA VAL A 65 -12.92 -4.31 -6.34
C VAL A 65 -12.75 -5.71 -5.73
N ASN A 66 -12.64 -5.79 -4.41
CA ASN A 66 -12.63 -7.04 -3.64
C ASN A 66 -14.02 -7.51 -3.18
N CYS A 67 -15.09 -6.80 -3.55
CA CYS A 67 -16.43 -7.36 -3.44
C CYS A 67 -16.51 -8.51 -4.43
N GLU A 68 -16.51 -9.76 -3.94
CA GLU A 68 -16.81 -10.96 -4.73
C GLU A 68 -17.99 -10.64 -5.64
N ARG A 69 -17.72 -10.43 -6.93
CA ARG A 69 -18.75 -10.03 -7.87
C ARG A 69 -19.79 -11.14 -7.89
N GLU A 70 -21.08 -10.80 -8.02
CA GLU A 70 -22.14 -11.82 -8.11
C GLU A 70 -21.88 -12.84 -9.23
N GLU A 71 -21.21 -12.41 -10.31
CA GLU A 71 -20.79 -13.22 -11.45
C GLU A 71 -19.65 -14.21 -11.13
N GLU A 72 -18.84 -13.97 -10.09
CA GLU A 72 -17.71 -14.81 -9.70
C GLU A 72 -18.11 -15.89 -8.67
N LYS A 73 -19.34 -15.84 -8.15
CA LYS A 73 -19.85 -16.86 -7.23
C LYS A 73 -19.96 -18.23 -7.94
N PRO A 74 -19.69 -19.34 -7.25
CA PRO A 74 -19.79 -20.67 -7.85
C PRO A 74 -21.23 -21.00 -8.24
N GLN A 75 -21.40 -21.65 -9.39
CA GLN A 75 -22.70 -22.14 -9.84
C GLN A 75 -23.18 -23.30 -8.93
N VAL A 76 -24.34 -23.12 -8.31
CA VAL A 76 -24.99 -24.17 -7.51
C VAL A 76 -25.83 -25.07 -8.42
N ILE A 77 -25.59 -26.38 -8.38
CA ILE A 77 -26.33 -27.41 -9.14
C ILE A 77 -26.90 -28.43 -8.15
N VAL A 78 -28.22 -28.64 -8.19
CA VAL A 78 -28.93 -29.64 -7.37
C VAL A 78 -28.97 -30.96 -8.13
N LEU A 79 -28.37 -32.01 -7.57
CA LEU A 79 -28.32 -33.34 -8.19
C LEU A 79 -29.24 -34.35 -7.48
N LYS A 80 -29.42 -34.21 -6.16
CA LYS A 80 -30.19 -35.12 -5.32
C LYS A 80 -31.28 -34.38 -4.54
N PRO A 81 -32.42 -35.06 -4.23
CA PRO A 81 -33.45 -34.48 -3.37
C PRO A 81 -32.92 -34.39 -1.94
N GLY A 82 -32.37 -33.22 -1.58
CA GLY A 82 -31.67 -32.96 -0.32
C GLY A 82 -30.55 -31.93 -0.46
N ASP A 83 -30.09 -31.64 -1.68
CA ASP A 83 -29.13 -30.55 -1.89
C ASP A 83 -29.84 -29.19 -1.76
N LEU A 84 -29.14 -28.20 -1.21
CA LEU A 84 -29.68 -26.84 -1.03
C LEU A 84 -29.78 -26.11 -2.37
N THR A 85 -30.88 -25.38 -2.54
CA THR A 85 -31.04 -24.46 -3.66
C THR A 85 -30.24 -23.17 -3.44
N ALA A 86 -29.99 -22.40 -4.51
CA ALA A 86 -29.19 -21.17 -4.44
C ALA A 86 -29.70 -20.20 -3.36
N ASP A 87 -31.02 -20.01 -3.29
CA ASP A 87 -31.67 -19.11 -2.31
C ASP A 87 -31.53 -19.57 -0.86
N GLU A 88 -31.49 -20.88 -0.63
CA GLU A 88 -31.35 -21.47 0.71
C GLU A 88 -29.89 -21.40 1.18
N ALA A 89 -28.95 -21.65 0.27
CA ALA A 89 -27.52 -21.54 0.54
C ALA A 89 -27.14 -20.10 0.97
N GLU A 90 -27.70 -19.09 0.32
CA GLU A 90 -27.46 -17.68 0.70
C GLU A 90 -28.00 -17.35 2.09
N LYS A 91 -29.20 -17.86 2.44
CA LYS A 91 -29.79 -17.68 3.77
C LYS A 91 -28.96 -18.35 4.85
N GLU A 92 -28.41 -19.52 4.59
CA GLU A 92 -27.56 -20.23 5.54
C GLU A 92 -26.20 -19.52 5.72
N LYS A 93 -25.58 -19.04 4.63
CA LYS A 93 -24.37 -18.20 4.69
C LYS A 93 -24.60 -16.96 5.56
N GLN A 94 -25.73 -16.27 5.39
CA GLN A 94 -26.07 -15.10 6.21
C GLN A 94 -26.28 -15.44 7.69
N LYS A 95 -26.86 -16.61 8.02
CA LYS A 95 -27.03 -17.06 9.40
C LYS A 95 -25.68 -17.36 10.05
N LEU A 96 -24.80 -18.07 9.34
CA LEU A 96 -23.45 -18.39 9.81
C LEU A 96 -22.62 -17.13 10.11
N LEU A 97 -22.69 -16.11 9.25
CA LEU A 97 -22.00 -14.84 9.47
C LEU A 97 -22.50 -14.10 10.72
N LYS A 98 -23.81 -14.14 10.99
CA LYS A 98 -24.38 -13.56 12.22
C LYS A 98 -23.94 -14.33 13.45
N GLU A 99 -23.99 -15.65 13.38
CA GLU A 99 -23.54 -16.51 14.48
C GLU A 99 -22.05 -16.32 14.76
N GLU A 100 -21.22 -16.12 13.73
CA GLU A 100 -19.78 -15.85 13.88
C GLU A 100 -19.50 -14.48 14.50
N ALA A 101 -20.30 -13.46 14.17
CA ALA A 101 -20.19 -12.15 14.81
C ALA A 101 -20.64 -12.15 16.28
N GLU A 102 -21.58 -13.03 16.65
CA GLU A 102 -22.07 -13.20 18.02
C GLU A 102 -21.21 -14.18 18.84
N LYS A 103 -20.35 -14.98 18.19
CA LYS A 103 -19.46 -15.91 18.88
C LYS A 103 -18.49 -15.15 19.79
N PRO A 104 -18.31 -15.60 21.04
CA PRO A 104 -17.36 -14.98 21.95
C PRO A 104 -15.96 -15.05 21.38
N ALA A 105 -15.14 -14.05 21.72
CA ALA A 105 -13.75 -13.99 21.28
C ALA A 105 -12.97 -15.25 21.68
N ASP A 106 -12.15 -15.74 20.77
CA ASP A 106 -11.27 -16.88 21.02
C ASP A 106 -10.19 -16.51 22.06
N LEU A 107 -10.35 -17.04 23.28
CA LEU A 107 -9.45 -16.81 24.40
C LEU A 107 -8.10 -17.54 24.25
N SER A 108 -7.94 -18.42 23.26
CA SER A 108 -6.66 -19.08 22.98
C SER A 108 -5.65 -18.12 22.32
N GLN A 109 -6.14 -17.07 21.67
CA GLN A 109 -5.32 -16.10 20.95
C GLN A 109 -4.88 -14.95 21.85
N LYS A 110 -3.61 -14.57 21.74
CA LYS A 110 -3.05 -13.45 22.51
C LYS A 110 -3.60 -12.12 22.01
N ILE A 111 -4.16 -11.32 22.91
CA ILE A 111 -4.62 -9.96 22.63
C ILE A 111 -3.41 -9.04 22.37
N ILE A 112 -3.34 -8.41 21.20
CA ILE A 112 -2.29 -7.44 20.83
C ILE A 112 -2.88 -6.03 20.77
N PHE A 113 -2.45 -5.15 21.67
CA PHE A 113 -2.85 -3.74 21.66
C PHE A 113 -2.02 -2.94 20.66
N LYS A 114 -2.67 -2.38 19.64
CA LYS A 114 -2.03 -1.41 18.74
C LYS A 114 -1.94 -0.05 19.44
N PRO A 115 -0.75 0.58 19.52
CA PRO A 115 -0.64 1.94 20.06
C PRO A 115 -1.41 2.90 19.17
N ARG A 116 -2.10 3.88 19.78
CA ARG A 116 -2.81 4.93 19.01
C ARG A 116 -1.77 5.77 18.26
N THR A 117 -1.81 5.74 16.92
CA THR A 117 -1.08 6.69 16.10
C THR A 117 -1.68 8.07 16.33
N LYS A 118 -0.86 9.05 16.72
CA LYS A 118 -1.31 10.46 16.75
C LYS A 118 -1.48 10.93 15.31
N GLY A 119 -2.67 10.71 14.75
CA GLY A 119 -3.05 11.29 13.46
C GLY A 119 -3.73 10.35 12.47
N SER A 120 -4.89 9.81 12.81
CA SER A 120 -6.01 9.67 11.88
C SER A 120 -7.28 9.40 12.69
N SER A 121 -8.20 10.34 12.66
CA SER A 121 -9.49 10.24 13.33
C SER A 121 -10.43 9.37 12.49
N SER A 122 -10.62 8.12 12.88
CA SER A 122 -11.79 7.33 12.48
C SER A 122 -12.55 6.86 13.73
N SER A 123 -13.69 7.52 13.93
CA SER A 123 -14.91 7.07 14.62
C SER A 123 -14.77 5.96 15.66
N GLY A 124 -14.55 6.36 16.91
CA GLY A 124 -14.88 5.58 18.09
C GLY A 124 -15.29 6.56 19.18
N ASN A 125 -16.55 6.48 19.61
CA ASN A 125 -17.21 7.40 20.54
C ASN A 125 -16.44 7.48 21.87
N SER A 126 -15.51 8.43 22.00
CA SER A 126 -14.84 8.74 23.26
C SER A 126 -15.38 10.07 23.79
N GLY A 127 -16.13 9.98 24.89
CA GLY A 127 -16.71 11.10 25.61
C GLY A 127 -15.74 12.27 25.74
N LYS A 128 -16.24 13.45 25.38
CA LYS A 128 -15.62 14.73 25.67
C LYS A 128 -15.58 14.91 27.18
N ASP A 129 -14.40 15.17 27.74
CA ASP A 129 -14.27 16.17 28.79
C ASP A 129 -12.98 16.96 28.54
N LYS A 130 -13.20 18.18 28.07
CA LYS A 130 -12.20 19.26 28.12
C LYS A 130 -12.41 19.96 29.45
N GLU A 131 -11.45 19.88 30.35
CA GLU A 131 -11.26 20.95 31.32
C GLU A 131 -9.78 21.24 31.55
N SER A 132 -9.48 22.53 31.48
CA SER A 132 -8.17 23.13 31.65
C SER A 132 -7.97 23.59 33.10
N LYS A 133 -6.72 23.52 33.55
CA LYS A 133 -6.08 24.22 34.70
C LYS A 133 -6.29 23.59 36.09
N GLY A 134 -5.15 23.23 36.68
CA GLY A 134 -4.79 23.76 37.99
C GLY A 134 -4.61 22.77 39.15
N SER A 135 -3.38 22.77 39.66
CA SER A 135 -2.97 22.43 41.02
C SER A 135 -2.73 20.95 41.40
N LYS A 136 -1.50 20.75 41.87
CA LYS A 136 -0.88 19.53 42.35
C LYS A 136 -1.45 19.21 43.74
N ILE A 137 -2.33 18.22 43.86
CA ILE A 137 -2.81 17.71 45.16
C ILE A 137 -2.22 16.32 45.38
N LYS A 138 -1.58 16.19 46.55
CA LYS A 138 -0.78 15.06 47.00
C LYS A 138 -1.67 13.81 47.18
N ALA A 139 -1.18 12.69 46.69
CA ALA A 139 -1.82 11.38 46.79
C ALA A 139 -1.72 10.81 48.20
N GLN A 140 -2.83 10.81 48.94
CA GLN A 140 -3.14 9.98 50.13
C GLN A 140 -4.67 10.00 50.18
N THR A 141 -5.43 8.92 49.97
CA THR A 141 -5.47 7.67 50.73
C THR A 141 -6.13 6.58 49.88
N SER A 142 -5.76 5.33 50.16
CA SER A 142 -6.29 4.06 49.63
C SER A 142 -7.71 4.11 49.05
N LYS A 143 -7.85 3.75 47.77
CA LYS A 143 -9.13 3.42 47.10
C LYS A 143 -9.37 1.90 47.00
N LEU A 144 -8.71 1.10 47.83
CA LEU A 144 -8.94 -0.34 47.91
C LEU A 144 -8.91 -0.73 49.39
N SER A 145 -10.10 -1.01 49.94
CA SER A 145 -10.30 -1.54 51.28
C SER A 145 -9.99 -3.04 51.29
N PHE A 146 -8.70 -3.38 51.14
CA PHE A 146 -8.17 -4.72 51.32
C PHE A 146 -6.85 -4.61 52.07
N ASN A 147 -6.93 -4.44 53.39
CA ASN A 147 -5.88 -4.84 54.32
C ASN A 147 -6.51 -4.97 55.73
N GLU A 148 -7.52 -5.83 55.82
CA GLU A 148 -8.07 -6.36 57.06
C GLU A 148 -7.81 -7.87 57.02
N GLU A 149 -6.62 -8.25 57.47
CA GLU A 149 -6.16 -9.62 57.76
C GLU A 149 -5.09 -9.38 58.85
N GLU A 150 -5.50 -9.35 60.12
CA GLU A 150 -5.53 -10.52 61.02
C GLU A 150 -4.17 -11.24 61.03
N GLU A 151 -3.25 -10.77 61.88
CA GLU A 151 -2.17 -11.61 62.41
C GLU A 151 -1.94 -11.24 63.88
N GLU A 152 -2.58 -12.07 64.69
CA GLU A 152 -2.28 -12.44 66.07
C GLU A 152 -0.80 -12.85 66.19
N ASP A 153 0.01 -12.14 66.98
CA ASP A 153 1.07 -12.70 67.84
C ASP A 153 1.79 -11.61 68.67
N GLU A 154 1.92 -11.92 69.98
CA GLU A 154 2.65 -11.27 71.09
C GLU A 154 2.08 -10.01 71.79
#